data_AF-A0A0L8HWI3-F1
#
_entry.id   AF-A0A0L8HWI3-F1
#
_cell.length_a   1.000
_cell.length_b   1.000
_cell.length_c   1.000
_cell.angle_alpha   90.00
_cell.angle_beta   90.00
_cell.angle_gamma   90.00
#
_symmetry.space_group_name_H-M   'P 1'
#
loop_
_entity.id
_entity.type
_entity.pdbx_description
1 polymer ?
#
loop_
_entity_poly.entity_id
_entity_poly.type
_entity_poly.pdbx_seq_one_letter_code
_entity_poly.pdbx_strand_id
1 'polypeptide(L)' 'IQSVAPPCNRINDCSKKQDGPYADVSEGCSSYYTCYRHQFVGRNFCPGDLIFNQAKRVCDYKDSATCK' A
#
# COMPACT_ATOMS: atom_id res chain seq x y z
N ILE A 1 -5.40 11.23 18.17
CA ILE A 1 -4.32 11.88 17.40
C ILE A 1 -4.34 11.41 15.94
N GLN A 2 -5.18 12.03 15.09
CA GLN A 2 -5.05 11.93 13.63
C GLN A 2 -5.21 13.34 13.08
N SER A 3 -4.14 14.12 13.12
CA SER A 3 -4.07 15.52 12.68
C SER A 3 -3.47 15.68 11.28
N VAL A 4 -3.32 14.58 10.53
CA VAL A 4 -2.75 14.59 9.18
C VAL A 4 -3.88 14.63 8.18
N ALA A 5 -3.80 15.51 7.17
CA ALA A 5 -4.81 15.57 6.12
C ALA A 5 -4.76 14.30 5.22
N PRO A 6 -5.85 13.96 4.51
CA PRO A 6 -5.79 12.99 3.42
C PRO A 6 -4.65 13.32 2.43
N PRO A 7 -4.01 12.32 1.81
CA PRO A 7 -4.36 10.89 1.85
C PRO A 7 -3.74 10.09 3.02
N CYS A 8 -2.91 10.72 3.84
CA CYS A 8 -2.15 10.05 4.91
C CYS A 8 -3.01 9.66 6.13
N ASN A 9 -4.27 10.10 6.20
CA ASN A 9 -5.23 9.71 7.24
C ASN A 9 -6.03 8.44 6.92
N ARG A 10 -5.82 7.82 5.75
CA ARG A 10 -6.46 6.55 5.39
C ARG A 10 -5.68 5.39 6.00
N ILE A 11 -6.27 4.77 7.02
CA ILE A 11 -5.70 3.63 7.72
C ILE A 11 -6.25 2.33 7.12
N ASN A 12 -5.37 1.41 6.75
CA ASN A 12 -5.75 0.07 6.28
C ASN A 12 -5.67 -0.94 7.44
N ASP A 13 -6.56 -1.94 7.46
CA ASP A 13 -6.55 -2.97 8.50
C ASP A 13 -5.37 -3.94 8.31
N CYS A 14 -4.52 -4.01 9.34
CA CYS A 14 -3.36 -4.89 9.43
C CYS A 14 -3.53 -6.02 10.45
N SER A 15 -4.69 -6.13 11.13
CA SER A 15 -4.91 -7.04 12.26
C SER A 15 -4.65 -8.52 11.93
N LYS A 16 -4.79 -8.90 10.65
CA LYS A 16 -4.58 -10.27 10.13
C LYS A 16 -3.48 -10.36 9.08
N LYS A 17 -2.60 -9.36 9.02
CA LYS A 17 -1.53 -9.25 8.02
C LYS A 17 -0.18 -9.42 8.68
N GLN A 18 0.72 -10.14 8.00
CA GLN A 18 2.11 -10.23 8.40
C GLN A 18 2.82 -8.89 8.18
N ASP A 19 4.06 -8.80 8.65
CA ASP A 19 4.87 -7.61 8.43
C ASP A 19 5.24 -7.49 6.95
N GLY A 20 5.00 -6.31 6.37
CA GLY A 20 5.36 -6.04 4.99
C GLY A 20 4.49 -4.98 4.31
N PRO A 21 4.89 -4.60 3.09
CA PRO A 21 4.07 -3.73 2.24
C PRO A 21 2.93 -4.53 1.62
N TYR A 22 1.78 -3.89 1.40
CA TYR A 22 0.56 -4.45 0.84
C TYR A 22 -0.02 -3.49 -0.20
N ALA A 23 -0.40 -4.00 -1.36
CA ALA A 23 -1.08 -3.22 -2.39
C ALA A 23 -2.37 -2.58 -1.86
N ASP A 24 -2.57 -1.29 -2.13
CA ASP A 24 -3.83 -0.62 -1.84
C ASP A 24 -4.79 -0.75 -3.02
N VAL A 25 -5.58 -1.82 -2.98
CA VAL A 25 -6.60 -2.10 -4.01
C VAL A 25 -7.68 -1.01 -4.09
N SER A 26 -7.90 -0.24 -3.02
CA SER A 26 -8.89 0.86 -3.04
C SER A 26 -8.46 2.05 -3.90
N GLU A 27 -7.15 2.18 -4.15
CA GLU A 27 -6.53 3.19 -5.01
C GLU A 27 -6.05 2.57 -6.35
N GLY A 28 -6.61 1.44 -6.77
CA GLY A 28 -6.20 0.74 -7.98
C GLY A 28 -4.73 0.29 -7.96
N CYS A 29 -4.18 0.01 -6.77
CA CYS A 29 -2.78 -0.35 -6.55
C CYS A 29 -1.75 0.72 -6.94
N SER A 30 -2.17 1.96 -7.21
CA SER A 30 -1.28 3.11 -7.38
C SER A 30 -0.56 3.53 -6.09
N SER A 31 -0.96 2.93 -4.96
CA SER A 31 -0.28 3.06 -3.67
C SER A 31 -0.19 1.72 -2.95
N TYR A 32 0.65 1.67 -1.93
CA TYR A 32 0.77 0.55 -1.02
C TYR A 32 0.84 1.06 0.42
N TYR A 33 0.40 0.24 1.37
CA TYR A 33 0.55 0.50 2.79
C TYR A 33 1.45 -0.53 3.44
N THR A 34 2.08 -0.16 4.55
CA THR A 34 2.94 -1.07 5.29
C THR A 34 2.25 -1.49 6.58
N CYS A 35 2.24 -2.80 6.82
CA CYS A 35 1.89 -3.37 8.11
C CYS A 35 3.16 -3.74 8.86
N TYR A 36 3.17 -3.46 10.16
CA TYR A 36 4.21 -3.88 11.09
C TYR A 36 3.58 -4.20 12.43
N ARG A 37 3.84 -5.39 12.99
CA ARG A 37 3.25 -5.89 14.24
C ARG A 37 1.72 -5.80 14.26
N HIS A 38 1.08 -6.21 13.17
CA HIS A 38 -0.37 -6.12 12.96
C HIS A 38 -0.95 -4.68 12.98
N GLN A 39 -0.11 -3.65 12.84
CA GLN A 39 -0.52 -2.24 12.81
C GLN A 39 -0.15 -1.59 11.46
N PHE A 40 -1.02 -0.69 11.00
CA PHE A 40 -0.73 0.18 9.87
C PHE A 40 0.32 1.22 10.30
N VAL A 41 1.39 1.34 9.52
CA VAL A 41 2.46 2.32 9.82
C VAL A 41 2.59 3.42 8.77
N GLY A 42 1.91 3.31 7.64
CA GLY A 42 1.90 4.36 6.63
C GLY A 42 1.53 3.87 5.23
N ARG A 43 1.39 4.82 4.33
CA ARG A 43 1.07 4.64 2.92
C ARG A 43 2.08 5.38 2.05
N ASN A 44 2.44 4.78 0.93
CA ASN A 44 3.32 5.37 -0.07
C ASN A 44 2.69 5.22 -1.46
N PHE A 45 2.88 6.23 -2.30
CA PHE A 45 2.38 6.23 -3.68
C PHE A 45 3.47 5.76 -4.63
N CYS A 46 3.07 4.97 -5.62
CA CYS A 46 3.94 4.62 -6.72
C CYS A 46 4.14 5.84 -7.64
N PRO A 47 5.35 6.00 -8.22
CA PRO A 47 5.60 7.11 -9.13
C PRO A 47 4.90 6.88 -10.48
N GLY A 48 4.31 7.94 -11.02
CA GLY A 48 3.62 7.91 -12.33
C GLY A 48 2.46 6.91 -12.36
N ASP A 49 2.39 6.12 -13.43
CA ASP A 49 1.33 5.12 -13.65
C ASP A 49 1.70 3.70 -13.19
N LEU A 50 2.76 3.56 -12.40
CA LEU A 50 3.18 2.28 -11.85
C LEU A 50 2.19 1.79 -10.78
N ILE A 51 2.12 0.47 -10.61
CA ILE A 51 1.32 -0.15 -9.56
C ILE A 51 2.19 -1.02 -8.65
N PHE A 52 1.76 -1.19 -7.40
CA PHE A 52 2.54 -1.97 -6.46
C PHE A 52 2.52 -3.47 -6.79
N ASN A 53 3.69 -4.02 -7.08
CA ASN A 53 3.91 -5.44 -7.27
C ASN A 53 4.15 -6.11 -5.92
N GLN A 54 3.12 -6.73 -5.36
CA GLN A 54 3.18 -7.41 -4.06
C GLN A 54 4.26 -8.51 -4.01
N ALA A 55 4.46 -9.25 -5.11
CA ALA A 55 5.40 -10.36 -5.15
C ALA A 55 6.86 -9.89 -5.12
N LYS A 56 7.16 -8.80 -5.83
CA LYS A 56 8.50 -8.19 -5.86
C LYS A 56 8.71 -7.13 -4.79
N ARG A 57 7.64 -6.67 -4.13
CA ARG A 57 7.60 -5.57 -3.15
C ARG A 57 8.11 -4.23 -3.70
N VAL A 58 7.85 -3.95 -4.97
CA VAL A 58 8.26 -2.71 -5.66
C VAL A 58 7.12 -2.18 -6.52
N CYS A 59 7.14 -0.89 -6.85
CA CYS A 59 6.28 -0.34 -7.90
C CYS A 59 6.79 -0.80 -9.26
N ASP A 60 5.91 -1.41 -10.05
CA ASP A 60 6.25 -2.04 -11.33
C ASP A 60 5.19 -1.71 -12.39
N TYR A 61 5.49 -1.99 -13.65
CA TYR A 61 4.55 -1.76 -14.74
C TYR A 61 3.34 -2.70 -14.63
N LYS A 62 2.16 -2.23 -15.06
CA LYS A 62 0.89 -2.97 -14.99
C LYS A 62 0.95 -4.34 -15.68
N ASP A 63 1.79 -4.51 -16.69
CA ASP A 63 1.96 -5.78 -17.41
C ASP A 63 2.67 -6.86 -16.56
N SER A 64 3.41 -6.44 -15.53
CA SER A 64 4.25 -7.29 -14.69
C SER A 64 3.76 -7.43 -13.24
N ALA A 65 2.73 -6.65 -12.87
CA ALA A 65 2.16 -6.60 -11.54
C ALA A 65 0.65 -6.83 -11.62
N THR A 66 0.12 -7.69 -10.75
CA THR A 66 -1.33 -7.94 -10.68
C THR A 66 -1.90 -7.22 -9.48
N CYS A 67 -2.81 -6.27 -9.72
CA CYS A 67 -3.52 -5.58 -8.65
C CYS A 67 -4.58 -6.50 -8.02
N LYS A 68 -4.24 -7.12 -6.89
CA LYS A 68 -5.10 -8.08 -6.15
C LYS A 68 -4.87 -7.98 -4.66
#